data_AF-A0A1C5YX47-F1
#
_entry.id   AF-A0A1C5YX47-F1
#
_cell.length_a   1.000
_cell.length_b   1.000
_cell.length_c   1.000
_cell.angle_alpha   90.00
_cell.angle_beta   90.00
_cell.angle_gamma   90.00
#
_symmetry.space_group_name_H-M   'P 1'
#
loop_
_entity.id
_entity.type
_entity.pdbx_description
1 polymer ?
#
loop_
_entity_poly.entity_id
_entity_poly.type
_entity_poly.pdbx_seq_one_letter_code
_entity_poly.pdbx_strand_id
1 'polypeptide(L)'
;MSWDEFSDLLSGIGPDTALGRIVAIRAEEDEEILKHFTLEQRRIRREWRNKQAMKVSEEDRDKFLEAMKQAFIDMAGGANG
;
A
#
# COMPACT_ATOMS: atom_id res chain seq x y z
N MET A 1 25.62 -12.26 11.38
CA MET A 1 25.12 -12.89 10.16
C MET A 1 26.32 -13.12 9.24
N SER A 2 26.55 -14.37 8.84
CA SER A 2 27.59 -14.68 7.85
C SER A 2 27.10 -14.35 6.43
N TRP A 3 28.03 -14.29 5.48
CA TRP A 3 27.68 -14.13 4.07
C TRP A 3 26.80 -15.27 3.56
N ASP A 4 27.07 -16.50 4.02
CA ASP A 4 26.31 -17.69 3.62
C ASP A 4 24.87 -17.63 4.13
N GLU A 5 24.66 -17.22 5.39
CA GLU A 5 23.31 -17.02 5.95
C GLU A 5 22.52 -15.94 5.20
N PHE A 6 23.18 -14.86 4.80
CA PHE A 6 22.55 -13.80 4.00
C PHE A 6 22.19 -14.31 2.59
N SER A 7 23.10 -15.04 1.95
CA SER A 7 22.90 -15.62 0.61
C SER A 7 21.73 -16.61 0.60
N ASP A 8 21.63 -17.46 1.62
CA ASP A 8 20.54 -18.41 1.76
C ASP A 8 19.20 -17.69 1.94
N LEU A 9 19.14 -16.64 2.78
CA LEU A 9 17.93 -15.83 2.95
C LEU A 9 17.54 -15.10 1.65
N LEU A 10 18.52 -14.56 0.93
CA LEU A 10 18.29 -13.83 -0.32
C LEU A 10 17.72 -14.77 -1.41
N SER A 11 18.20 -16.02 -1.47
CA SER A 11 17.70 -17.02 -2.40
C SER A 11 16.18 -17.28 -2.24
N GLY A 12 15.66 -17.16 -1.01
CA GLY A 12 14.24 -17.33 -0.71
C GLY A 12 13.33 -16.20 -1.22
N ILE A 13 13.88 -15.03 -1.54
CA ILE A 13 13.13 -13.84 -2.01
C ILE A 13 13.27 -13.66 -3.53
N GLY A 14 13.96 -14.58 -4.22
CA GLY A 14 14.13 -14.53 -5.67
C GLY A 14 12.80 -14.42 -6.43
N PRO A 15 12.80 -13.81 -7.64
CA PRO A 15 11.59 -13.53 -8.40
C PRO A 15 10.77 -14.79 -8.74
N ASP A 16 11.43 -15.95 -8.80
CA ASP A 16 10.81 -17.24 -9.11
C ASP A 16 10.30 -18.00 -7.88
N THR A 17 10.48 -17.46 -6.67
CA THR A 17 9.94 -18.07 -5.45
C THR A 17 8.50 -17.65 -5.20
N ALA A 18 7.77 -18.46 -4.44
CA ALA A 18 6.41 -18.11 -4.03
C ALA A 18 6.38 -16.79 -3.22
N LEU A 19 7.38 -16.57 -2.36
CA LEU A 19 7.50 -15.34 -1.58
C LEU A 19 7.82 -14.13 -2.48
N GLY A 20 8.80 -14.27 -3.38
CA GLY A 20 9.18 -13.20 -4.32
C GLY A 20 8.00 -12.75 -5.18
N ARG A 21 7.21 -13.70 -5.70
CA ARG A 21 5.98 -13.39 -6.44
C ARG A 21 4.94 -12.64 -5.60
N ILE A 22 4.73 -13.02 -4.35
CA ILE A 22 3.80 -12.31 -3.45
C ILE A 22 4.30 -10.89 -3.17
N VAL A 23 5.61 -10.73 -2.92
CA VAL A 23 6.22 -9.42 -2.67
C VAL A 23 6.09 -8.52 -3.91
N ALA A 24 6.37 -9.04 -5.11
CA ALA A 24 6.21 -8.32 -6.36
C ALA A 24 4.77 -7.81 -6.55
N ILE A 25 3.76 -8.67 -6.34
CA ILE A 25 2.34 -8.27 -6.43
C ILE A 25 1.99 -7.15 -5.44
N ARG A 26 2.55 -7.19 -4.22
CA ARG A 26 2.25 -6.22 -3.17
C ARG A 26 2.97 -4.88 -3.36
N ALA A 27 4.15 -4.90 -3.96
CA ALA A 27 5.00 -3.73 -4.18
C ALA A 27 4.73 -3.03 -5.52
N GLU A 28 3.95 -3.63 -6.41
CA GLU A 28 3.67 -3.07 -7.74
C GLU A 28 2.87 -1.77 -7.69
N GLU A 29 3.36 -0.76 -8.40
CA GLU A 29 2.78 0.59 -8.52
C GLU A 29 2.68 1.08 -9.97
N ASP A 30 3.27 0.38 -10.95
CA ASP A 30 3.14 0.73 -12.36
C ASP A 30 1.72 0.47 -12.87
N GLU A 31 1.06 1.52 -13.35
CA GLU A 31 -0.33 1.46 -13.82
C GLU A 31 -0.52 0.51 -15.00
N GLU A 32 0.45 0.44 -15.93
CA GLU A 32 0.35 -0.46 -17.08
C GLU A 32 0.44 -1.92 -16.64
N ILE A 33 1.32 -2.22 -15.70
CA ILE A 33 1.43 -3.57 -15.12
C ILE A 33 0.14 -3.94 -14.36
N LEU A 34 -0.39 -3.02 -13.56
CA LEU A 34 -1.60 -3.24 -12.76
C LEU A 34 -2.83 -3.51 -13.62
N LYS A 35 -2.94 -2.92 -14.81
CA LYS A 35 -4.05 -3.21 -15.75
C LYS A 35 -4.11 -4.69 -16.12
N HIS A 36 -2.95 -5.33 -16.24
CA HIS A 36 -2.82 -6.73 -16.63
C HIS A 36 -2.87 -7.73 -15.47
N PHE A 37 -3.04 -7.26 -14.23
CA PHE A 37 -3.18 -8.16 -13.08
C PHE A 37 -4.43 -9.05 -13.19
N THR A 38 -4.24 -10.34 -12.90
CA THR A 38 -5.33 -11.30 -12.70
C THR A 38 -6.18 -10.94 -11.48
N LEU A 39 -7.38 -11.52 -11.38
CA LEU A 39 -8.28 -11.31 -10.24
C LEU A 39 -7.61 -11.68 -8.90
N GLU A 40 -6.85 -12.78 -8.87
CA GLU A 40 -6.14 -13.20 -7.66
C GLU A 40 -5.00 -12.24 -7.28
N GLN A 41 -4.24 -11.74 -8.25
CA GLN A 41 -3.20 -10.73 -7.97
C GLN A 41 -3.81 -9.44 -7.40
N ARG A 42 -4.93 -8.99 -7.97
CA ARG A 42 -5.68 -7.84 -7.45
C ARG A 42 -6.19 -8.09 -6.03
N ARG A 43 -6.67 -9.29 -5.72
CA ARG A 43 -7.12 -9.69 -4.38
C ARG A 43 -5.99 -9.62 -3.37
N ILE A 44 -4.85 -10.26 -3.65
CA ILE A 44 -3.65 -10.26 -2.79
C ILE A 44 -3.19 -8.83 -2.48
N ARG A 45 -3.13 -7.98 -3.52
CA ARG A 45 -2.73 -6.57 -3.37
C ARG A 45 -3.73 -5.78 -2.54
N ARG A 46 -5.04 -5.94 -2.79
CA ARG A 46 -6.11 -5.28 -2.02
C ARG A 46 -6.06 -5.65 -0.55
N GLU A 47 -5.97 -6.94 -0.24
CA GLU A 47 -5.88 -7.43 1.15
C GLU A 47 -4.67 -6.83 1.88
N TRP A 48 -3.51 -6.79 1.21
CA TRP A 48 -2.31 -6.18 1.77
C TRP A 48 -2.49 -4.69 2.05
N ARG A 49 -3.02 -3.93 1.09
CA ARG A 49 -3.27 -2.49 1.26
C ARG A 49 -4.29 -2.18 2.34
N ASN A 50 -5.37 -2.97 2.42
CA ASN A 50 -6.35 -2.86 3.50
C ASN A 50 -5.69 -3.08 4.87
N LYS A 51 -4.81 -4.09 4.98
CA LYS A 51 -4.05 -4.33 6.21
C LYS A 51 -3.11 -3.18 6.56
N GLN A 52 -2.50 -2.52 5.57
CA GLN A 52 -1.69 -1.32 5.86
C GLN A 52 -2.56 -0.13 6.28
N ALA A 53 -3.70 0.08 5.63
CA ALA A 53 -4.64 1.15 6.00
C ALA A 53 -5.15 1.01 7.43
N MET A 54 -5.33 -0.22 7.93
CA MET A 54 -5.69 -0.47 9.34
C MET A 54 -4.60 -0.11 10.35
N LYS A 55 -3.36 0.15 9.92
CA LYS A 55 -2.27 0.61 10.79
C LYS A 55 -2.21 2.13 10.94
N VAL A 56 -3.02 2.87 10.19
CA VAL A 56 -3.12 4.33 10.35
C VAL A 56 -3.60 4.62 11.77
N SER A 57 -2.89 5.48 12.48
CA SER A 57 -3.24 5.84 13.85
C SER A 57 -4.56 6.60 13.91
N GLU A 58 -5.26 6.52 15.04
CA GLU A 58 -6.50 7.29 15.23
C GLU A 58 -6.23 8.80 15.14
N GLU A 59 -5.10 9.25 15.66
CA GLU A 59 -4.69 10.65 15.61
C GLU A 59 -4.48 11.14 14.17
N ASP A 60 -3.79 10.36 13.33
CA ASP A 60 -3.57 10.72 11.92
C ASP A 60 -4.88 10.73 11.13
N ARG A 61 -5.77 9.78 11.42
CA ARG A 61 -7.11 9.73 10.85
C ARG A 61 -7.91 10.98 11.22
N ASP A 62 -7.92 11.37 12.49
CA ASP A 62 -8.71 12.49 12.97
C ASP A 62 -8.18 13.82 12.42
N LYS A 63 -6.84 13.99 12.36
CA LYS A 63 -6.21 15.13 11.68
C LYS A 63 -6.61 15.22 10.20
N PHE A 64 -6.61 14.09 9.50
CA PHE A 64 -7.04 14.04 8.10
C PHE A 64 -8.51 14.43 7.93
N LEU A 65 -9.40 13.92 8.79
CA LEU A 65 -10.82 14.23 8.74
C LEU A 65 -11.09 15.72 8.98
N GLU A 66 -10.39 16.34 9.94
CA GLU A 66 -10.56 17.77 10.21
C GLU A 66 -10.03 18.63 9.04
N ALA A 67 -8.90 18.26 8.44
CA ALA A 67 -8.38 18.93 7.25
C ALA A 67 -9.37 18.83 6.07
N MET A 68 -9.96 17.65 5.87
CA MET A 68 -10.95 17.43 4.81
C MET A 68 -12.24 18.23 5.06
N LYS A 69 -12.71 18.28 6.33
CA LYS A 69 -13.85 19.12 6.74
C LYS A 69 -13.59 20.61 6.46
N GLN A 70 -12.41 21.11 6.81
CA GLN A 70 -12.05 22.51 6.54
C GLN A 70 -12.03 22.80 5.03
N ALA A 71 -11.44 21.91 4.23
CA ALA A 71 -11.42 22.05 2.78
C ALA A 71 -12.85 22.11 2.19
N PHE A 72 -13.79 21.29 2.70
CA PHE A 72 -15.19 21.37 2.27
C PHE A 72 -15.87 22.68 2.66
N ILE A 73 -15.59 23.21 3.85
CA ILE A 73 -16.11 24.51 4.30
C ILE A 73 -15.61 25.62 3.38
N ASP A 74 -14.31 25.63 3.06
CA ASP A 74 -13.70 26.64 2.21
C ASP A 74 -14.27 26.59 0.78
N MET A 75 -14.43 25.39 0.21
CA MET A 75 -15.04 25.18 -1.10
C MET A 75 -16.51 25.60 -1.16
N ALA A 76 -17.24 25.53 -0.04
CA ALA A 76 -18.63 25.95 0.06
C ALA A 76 -18.80 27.47 0.28
N GLY A 77 -17.71 28.25 0.26
CA GLY A 77 -17.73 29.71 0.47
C GLY A 77 -17.56 30.14 1.93
N GLY A 78 -17.05 29.26 2.79
CA GLY A 78 -16.84 29.53 4.21
C GLY A 78 -15.83 30.64 4.47
N ALA A 79 -16.29 31.66 5.19
CA ALA A 79 -15.60 32.83 5.76
C ALA A 79 -15.50 34.13 4.93
N ASN A 80 -16.20 34.28 3.78
CA ASN A 80 -16.43 35.60 3.14
C ASN A 80 -17.73 35.62 2.30
N GLY A 81 -18.85 35.26 2.91
CA GLY A 81 -20.21 35.41 2.38
C GLY A 81 -21.18 35.85 3.46
#